data_AF-A0A2G2UV83-F1
#
_entry.id   AF-A0A2G2UV83-F1
#
_cell.length_a   1.000
_cell.length_b   1.000
_cell.length_c   1.000
_cell.angle_alpha   90.00
_cell.angle_beta   90.00
_cell.angle_gamma   90.00
#
_symmetry.space_group_name_H-M   'P 1'
#
loop_
_entity.id
_entity.type
_entity.pdbx_description
1 polymer ?
#
loop_
_entity_poly.entity_id
_entity_poly.type
_entity_poly.pdbx_seq_one_letter_code
_entity_poly.pdbx_strand_id
1 'polypeptide(L)'
;MKINVEFIIVKKIGVDFDYGADLIVSIPKNVDLNDDLWFEIEKSTDVKLKDFKISQNVYSALLEVYVSFHENYDSWYGNPVNEYVSLNNVSVLGNGTFREVIVSLDEMVVGVV
;
A
#
# COMPACT_ATOMS: atom_id res chain seq x y z
N MET A 1 -0.71 6.44 -7.72
CA MET A 1 -0.77 5.03 -7.25
C MET A 1 -1.64 5.00 -6.02
N LYS A 2 -2.51 4.03 -5.85
CA LYS A 2 -3.40 3.92 -4.69
C LYS A 2 -3.01 2.69 -3.86
N ILE A 3 -3.10 2.81 -2.54
CA ILE A 3 -2.85 1.71 -1.60
C ILE A 3 -4.08 1.50 -0.73
N ASN A 4 -4.48 0.24 -0.60
CA ASN A 4 -5.42 -0.23 0.40
C ASN A 4 -4.65 -1.05 1.43
N VAL A 5 -4.92 -0.78 2.70
CA VAL A 5 -4.33 -1.51 3.81
C VAL A 5 -5.47 -2.21 4.54
N GLU A 6 -5.47 -3.53 4.48
CA GLU A 6 -6.45 -4.38 5.15
C GLU A 6 -5.75 -5.22 6.21
N PHE A 7 -6.23 -5.16 7.45
CA PHE A 7 -5.69 -5.98 8.53
C PHE A 7 -6.50 -7.26 8.62
N ILE A 8 -5.81 -8.38 8.46
CA ILE A 8 -6.36 -9.69 8.80
C ILE A 8 -5.73 -10.08 10.12
N ILE A 9 -6.46 -10.16 11.22
CA ILE A 9 -5.84 -10.56 12.47
C ILE A 9 -5.67 -12.10 12.46
N VAL A 10 -4.48 -12.60 12.08
CA VAL A 10 -4.18 -14.05 11.98
C VAL A 10 -3.21 -14.51 13.06
N LYS A 11 -3.56 -15.59 13.76
CA LYS A 11 -2.71 -16.41 14.64
C LYS A 11 -1.55 -17.07 13.90
N LYS A 12 -0.30 -16.68 14.17
CA LYS A 12 0.89 -17.39 13.65
C LYS A 12 1.82 -17.94 14.75
N ILE A 13 1.80 -19.26 14.90
CA ILE A 13 2.99 -20.10 15.11
C ILE A 13 2.87 -21.23 14.09
N GLY A 14 3.94 -21.49 13.33
CA GLY A 14 3.91 -22.15 12.02
C GLY A 14 3.13 -23.48 11.95
N VAL A 15 2.04 -23.45 11.19
CA VAL A 15 1.42 -24.57 10.46
C VAL A 15 0.37 -23.97 9.51
N ASP A 16 0.24 -24.57 8.34
CA ASP A 16 -0.78 -24.30 7.31
C ASP A 16 -2.19 -24.31 7.95
N PHE A 17 -3.08 -23.37 7.59
CA PHE A 17 -4.45 -23.38 8.11
C PHE A 17 -5.55 -23.14 7.08
N ASP A 18 -6.44 -24.12 7.07
CA ASP A 18 -7.80 -24.21 6.53
C ASP A 18 -8.83 -23.45 7.41
N TYR A 19 -8.41 -22.48 8.24
CA TYR A 19 -9.28 -21.74 9.20
C TYR A 19 -9.18 -20.22 9.00
N GLY A 20 -10.35 -19.56 8.91
CA GLY A 20 -10.50 -18.13 8.61
C GLY A 20 -10.21 -17.19 9.80
N ALA A 21 -10.07 -15.89 9.49
CA ALA A 21 -9.82 -14.85 10.49
C ALA A 21 -11.04 -14.60 11.40
N ASP A 22 -10.78 -14.39 12.70
CA ASP A 22 -11.83 -14.07 13.68
C ASP A 22 -12.34 -12.62 13.52
N LEU A 23 -11.50 -11.71 13.00
CA LEU A 23 -11.83 -10.32 12.72
C LEU A 23 -10.98 -9.76 11.57
N ILE A 24 -11.64 -9.09 10.64
CA ILE A 24 -11.01 -8.31 9.56
C ILE A 24 -11.36 -6.85 9.78
N VAL A 25 -10.34 -5.99 9.77
CA VAL A 25 -10.51 -4.53 9.96
C VAL A 25 -9.82 -3.82 8.80
N SER A 26 -10.61 -3.10 8.00
CA SER A 26 -10.07 -2.24 6.96
C SER A 26 -9.54 -0.94 7.56
N ILE A 27 -8.42 -0.43 7.03
CA ILE A 27 -7.91 0.91 7.35
C ILE A 27 -8.17 1.85 6.18
N PRO A 28 -9.30 2.58 6.18
CA PRO A 28 -9.55 3.57 5.16
C PRO A 28 -8.82 4.89 5.47
N LYS A 29 -8.58 5.70 4.44
CA LYS A 29 -8.19 7.10 4.64
C LYS A 29 -9.26 7.86 5.44
N ASN A 30 -8.88 8.96 6.09
CA ASN A 30 -9.83 9.81 6.82
C ASN A 30 -10.64 10.64 5.81
N VAL A 31 -11.95 10.39 5.66
CA VAL A 31 -12.82 11.18 4.76
C VAL A 31 -14.30 11.10 5.11
N ASP A 32 -15.03 12.08 4.59
CA ASP A 32 -16.48 12.11 4.51
C ASP A 32 -17.02 10.98 3.59
N LEU A 33 -18.26 10.55 3.83
CA LEU A 33 -18.90 9.33 3.27
C LEU A 33 -18.89 9.17 1.73
N ASN A 34 -18.47 10.17 0.96
CA ASN A 34 -18.54 10.18 -0.51
C ASN A 34 -17.17 10.00 -1.20
N ASP A 35 -16.08 9.94 -0.46
CA ASP A 35 -14.73 9.85 -1.04
C ASP A 35 -14.17 8.42 -1.04
N ASP A 36 -13.22 8.19 -1.96
CA ASP A 36 -12.50 6.92 -2.12
C ASP A 36 -11.80 6.49 -0.82
N LEU A 37 -11.93 5.23 -0.39
CA LEU A 37 -11.34 4.72 0.85
C LEU A 37 -9.82 4.47 0.75
N TRP A 38 -9.26 4.51 -0.46
CA TRP A 38 -7.84 4.26 -0.72
C TRP A 38 -6.93 5.44 -0.36
N PHE A 39 -5.71 5.13 0.06
CA PHE A 39 -4.64 6.11 0.23
C PHE A 39 -4.00 6.39 -1.12
N GLU A 40 -4.10 7.63 -1.58
CA GLU A 40 -3.46 8.05 -2.82
C GLU A 40 -2.02 8.50 -2.58
N ILE A 41 -1.08 7.84 -3.24
CA ILE A 41 0.33 8.23 -3.31
C ILE A 41 0.59 8.81 -4.70
N GLU A 42 0.85 10.11 -4.74
CA GLU A 42 1.15 10.84 -5.97
C GLU A 42 2.65 10.96 -6.21
N LYS A 43 3.44 11.14 -5.15
CA LYS A 43 4.87 11.46 -5.21
C LYS A 43 5.67 10.58 -4.25
N SER A 44 6.97 10.44 -4.53
CA SER A 44 7.90 9.63 -3.71
C SER A 44 8.14 10.18 -2.30
N THR A 45 7.76 11.43 -2.05
CA THR A 45 7.85 12.08 -0.73
C THR A 45 6.57 11.97 0.08
N ASP A 46 5.51 11.37 -0.48
CA ASP A 46 4.23 11.29 0.19
C ASP A 46 4.29 10.23 1.30
N VAL A 47 3.89 10.64 2.50
CA VAL A 47 3.75 9.77 3.65
C VAL A 47 2.29 9.81 4.08
N LYS A 48 1.63 8.64 4.10
CA LYS A 48 0.26 8.49 4.57
C LYS A 48 0.26 7.76 5.89
N LEU A 49 -0.38 8.38 6.89
CA LEU A 49 -0.42 7.89 8.26
C LEU A 49 -1.85 7.63 8.69
N LYS A 50 -2.03 6.57 9.47
CA LYS A 50 -3.28 6.28 10.16
C LYS A 50 -3.00 5.63 11.51
N ASP A 51 -3.58 6.20 12.54
CA ASP A 51 -3.62 5.58 13.85
C ASP A 51 -4.75 4.55 13.91
N PHE A 52 -4.44 3.38 14.49
CA PHE A 52 -5.42 2.36 14.83
C PHE A 52 -5.06 1.73 16.17
N LYS A 53 -6.02 1.07 16.79
CA LYS A 53 -5.81 0.38 18.08
C LYS A 53 -6.05 -1.10 17.90
N ILE A 54 -5.03 -1.89 18.25
CA ILE A 54 -5.17 -3.33 18.39
C ILE A 54 -5.73 -3.60 19.78
N SER A 55 -6.82 -4.36 19.86
CA SER A 55 -7.38 -4.77 21.15
C SER A 55 -6.40 -5.68 21.90
N GLN A 56 -6.31 -5.53 23.22
CA GLN A 56 -5.34 -6.28 24.04
C GLN A 56 -5.56 -7.79 24.05
N ASN A 57 -6.75 -8.25 23.65
CA ASN A 57 -7.07 -9.67 23.52
C ASN A 57 -6.66 -10.29 22.17
N VAL A 58 -6.04 -9.51 21.28
CA VAL A 58 -5.51 -10.00 20.01
C VAL A 58 -4.28 -10.87 20.26
N TYR A 59 -4.37 -12.15 19.93
CA TYR A 59 -3.26 -13.09 20.09
C TYR A 59 -2.16 -12.89 19.03
N SER A 60 -2.52 -12.45 17.82
CA SER A 60 -1.61 -12.30 16.68
C SER A 60 -2.33 -11.62 15.52
N ALA A 61 -1.62 -10.86 14.70
CA ALA A 61 -2.18 -10.15 13.55
C ALA A 61 -1.35 -10.34 12.28
N LEU A 62 -2.00 -10.22 11.11
CA LEU A 62 -1.43 -10.12 9.77
C LEU A 62 -1.83 -8.76 9.18
N LEU A 63 -0.87 -8.10 8.56
CA LEU A 63 -1.09 -6.89 7.79
C LEU A 63 -1.06 -7.25 6.31
N GLU A 64 -2.19 -7.08 5.63
CA GLU A 64 -2.28 -7.25 4.19
C GLU A 64 -2.34 -5.88 3.50
N VAL A 65 -1.50 -5.72 2.48
CA VAL A 65 -1.35 -4.44 1.78
C VAL A 65 -1.55 -4.69 0.29
N TYR A 66 -2.54 -4.00 -0.26
CA TYR A 66 -2.86 -4.02 -1.67
C TYR A 66 -2.43 -2.71 -2.30
N VAL A 67 -1.67 -2.80 -3.39
CA VAL A 67 -1.19 -1.64 -4.13
C VAL A 67 -1.72 -1.74 -5.56
N SER A 68 -2.30 -0.65 -6.05
CA SER A 68 -2.80 -0.56 -7.42
C SER A 68 -2.36 0.75 -8.07
N PHE A 69 -2.16 0.71 -9.38
CA PHE A 69 -2.00 1.92 -10.16
C PHE A 69 -3.39 2.45 -10.53
N HIS A 70 -3.55 3.77 -10.47
CA HIS A 70 -4.80 4.46 -10.78
C HIS A 70 -4.52 5.74 -11.57
N GLU A 71 -5.47 6.14 -12.41
CA GLU A 71 -5.52 7.42 -13.13
C GLU A 71 -4.34 7.59 -14.10
N ASN A 72 -3.54 8.65 -13.94
CA ASN A 72 -2.37 8.93 -14.76
C ASN A 72 -1.31 7.81 -14.72
N TYR A 73 -1.47 6.84 -13.81
CA TYR A 73 -0.58 5.70 -13.67
C TYR A 73 -1.18 4.38 -14.16
N ASP A 74 -2.40 4.34 -14.69
CA ASP A 74 -3.06 3.11 -15.18
C ASP A 74 -2.23 2.40 -16.27
N SER A 75 -1.48 3.19 -17.05
CA SER A 75 -0.57 2.71 -18.09
C SER A 75 0.88 2.59 -17.62
N TRP A 76 1.12 2.27 -16.34
CA TRP A 76 2.46 2.20 -15.72
C TRP A 76 3.45 1.32 -16.51
N TYR A 77 2.98 0.26 -17.16
CA TYR A 77 3.77 -0.64 -17.99
C TYR A 77 4.37 0.05 -19.23
N GLY A 78 3.79 1.17 -19.67
CA GLY A 78 4.26 1.99 -20.79
C GLY A 78 5.19 3.13 -20.39
N ASN A 79 5.43 3.34 -19.10
CA ASN A 79 6.29 4.43 -18.65
C ASN A 79 7.76 4.13 -18.99
N PRO A 80 8.46 5.02 -19.69
CA PRO A 80 9.89 4.86 -19.95
C PRO A 80 10.70 5.00 -18.66
N VAL A 81 11.83 4.30 -18.58
CA VAL A 81 12.81 4.52 -17.51
C VAL A 81 13.41 5.92 -17.61
N ASN A 82 13.84 6.47 -16.48
CA ASN A 82 14.37 7.84 -16.41
C ASN A 82 15.54 8.07 -17.38
N GLU A 83 16.37 7.05 -17.61
CA GLU A 83 17.47 7.09 -18.57
C GLU A 83 17.00 7.26 -20.02
N TYR A 84 15.91 6.58 -20.42
CA TYR A 84 15.37 6.75 -21.77
C TYR A 84 14.85 8.17 -21.97
N VAL A 85 14.16 8.71 -20.97
CA VAL A 85 13.63 10.08 -21.00
C VAL A 85 14.76 11.10 -21.14
N SER A 86 15.83 10.95 -20.35
CA SER A 86 16.98 11.87 -20.37
C SER A 86 17.79 11.77 -21.65
N LEU A 87 18.00 10.56 -22.20
CA LEU A 87 18.78 10.36 -23.43
C LEU A 87 18.05 10.84 -24.69
N ASN A 88 16.72 10.80 -24.70
CA ASN A 88 15.92 11.07 -25.91
C ASN A 88 15.20 12.43 -25.88
N ASN A 89 15.42 13.27 -24.87
CA ASN A 89 14.78 14.58 -24.72
C ASN A 89 13.24 14.54 -24.86
N VAL A 90 12.61 13.49 -24.32
CA VAL A 90 11.15 13.31 -24.40
C VAL A 90 10.49 13.92 -23.16
N SER A 91 9.41 14.69 -23.34
CA SER A 91 8.70 15.33 -22.24
C SER A 91 7.59 14.45 -21.66
N VAL A 92 7.93 13.23 -21.23
CA VAL A 92 7.01 12.32 -20.55
C VAL A 92 7.48 12.05 -19.13
N LEU A 93 6.54 11.72 -18.23
CA LEU A 93 6.89 11.23 -16.91
C LEU A 93 7.66 9.92 -17.08
N GLY A 94 8.92 9.92 -16.65
CA GLY A 94 9.73 8.70 -16.59
C GLY A 94 9.29 7.80 -15.44
N ASN A 95 10.25 7.33 -14.65
CA ASN A 95 10.10 6.45 -13.50
C ASN A 95 9.74 4.99 -13.80
N GLY A 96 9.73 4.58 -15.07
CA GLY A 96 9.57 3.17 -15.44
C GLY A 96 8.33 2.52 -14.81
N THR A 97 8.40 1.20 -14.70
CA THR A 97 7.33 0.37 -14.14
C THR A 97 7.44 0.18 -12.62
N PHE A 98 8.62 0.36 -12.04
CA PHE A 98 8.87 0.05 -10.65
C PHE A 98 8.64 1.27 -9.76
N ARG A 99 7.68 1.15 -8.85
CA ARG A 99 7.52 2.05 -7.72
C ARG A 99 7.47 1.21 -6.46
N GLU A 100 8.24 1.63 -5.48
CA GLU A 100 8.33 0.97 -4.19
C GLU A 100 7.37 1.64 -3.20
N VAL A 101 6.62 0.82 -2.48
CA VAL A 101 5.83 1.23 -1.32
C VAL A 101 6.50 0.69 -0.07
N ILE A 102 6.85 1.59 0.84
CA ILE A 102 7.35 1.21 2.16
C ILE A 102 6.19 1.26 3.15
N VAL A 103 6.02 0.17 3.89
CA VAL A 103 4.99 0.04 4.93
C VAL A 103 5.68 -0.04 6.29
N SER A 104 5.32 0.86 7.19
CA SER A 104 5.88 0.94 8.53
C SER A 104 4.80 0.93 9.60
N LEU A 105 5.06 0.26 10.73
CA LEU A 105 4.26 0.31 11.96
C LEU A 105 5.14 0.89 13.06
N ASP A 106 4.69 1.96 13.71
CA ASP A 106 5.44 2.65 14.78
C ASP A 106 6.91 2.91 14.40
N GLU A 107 7.12 3.51 13.22
CA GLU A 107 8.43 3.81 12.64
C GLU A 107 9.29 2.60 12.24
N MET A 108 8.82 1.36 12.46
CA MET A 108 9.50 0.15 12.05
C MET A 108 8.98 -0.33 10.68
N VAL A 109 9.87 -0.52 9.71
CA VAL A 109 9.51 -1.09 8.40
C VAL A 109 9.07 -2.54 8.56
N VAL A 110 7.86 -2.86 8.11
CA VAL A 110 7.26 -4.21 8.19
C VAL A 110 7.00 -4.83 6.82
N GLY A 111 7.09 -4.04 5.74
CA GLY A 111 6.87 -4.52 4.39
C GLY A 111 7.36 -3.54 3.33
N VAL A 112 7.67 -4.09 2.17
CA VAL A 112 7.99 -3.37 0.95
C VAL A 112 7.27 -4.05 -0.20
N VAL A 113 6.55 -3.28 -1.02
CA VAL A 113 5.76 -3.76 -2.17
C VAL A 113 6.20 -3.06 -3.45
#